data_AF-A0A7J4PTE3-F1
#
_entry.id   AF-A0A7J4PTE3-F1
#
_cell.length_a   1.000
_cell.length_b   1.000
_cell.length_c   1.000
_cell.angle_alpha   90.00
_cell.angle_beta   90.00
_cell.angle_gamma   90.00
#
_symmetry.space_group_name_H-M   'P 1'
#
loop_
_entity.id
_entity.type
_entity.pdbx_description
1 polymer ?
#
loop_
_entity_poly.entity_id
_entity_poly.type
_entity_poly.pdbx_seq_one_letter_code
_entity_poly.pdbx_strand_id
1 'polypeptide(L)'
;MSIDALASEDGTLRVADPVAIGDRISEIRAPTLVIAGDSDILIPPENGRILAEKIPGAEFRSIEGAGHLFWISHPNETYSAVTGFLESKNLILHYPEHSIS
;
A
#
# COMPACT_ATOMS: atom_id res chain seq x y z
N MET A 1 4.35 15.76 1.29
CA MET A 1 4.84 16.20 -0.05
C MET A 1 5.19 14.91 -0.79
N SER A 2 4.27 14.34 -1.58
CA SER A 2 4.49 13.06 -2.27
C SER A 2 4.89 13.32 -3.72
N ILE A 3 5.95 12.65 -4.16
CA ILE A 3 6.54 12.75 -5.49
C ILE A 3 6.18 11.48 -6.28
N ASP A 4 5.21 11.56 -7.18
CA ASP A 4 4.89 10.46 -8.10
C ASP A 4 5.16 10.89 -9.53
N ALA A 5 6.38 10.59 -9.99
CA ALA A 5 6.85 10.79 -11.34
C ALA A 5 6.66 9.49 -12.14
N LEU A 6 5.82 9.53 -13.18
CA LEU A 6 5.85 8.55 -14.27
C LEU A 6 6.25 9.27 -15.56
N ALA A 7 7.29 8.76 -16.21
CA ALA A 7 7.87 9.31 -17.43
C ALA A 7 6.88 9.21 -18.61
N SER A 8 6.73 10.31 -19.35
CA SER A 8 5.98 10.32 -20.62
C SER A 8 6.92 10.28 -21.83
N GLU A 9 6.43 9.78 -22.98
CA GLU A 9 7.25 9.43 -24.17
C GLU A 9 7.98 10.62 -24.83
N ASP A 10 7.66 11.86 -24.46
CA ASP A 10 8.35 13.08 -24.93
C ASP A 10 9.41 13.61 -23.94
N GLY A 11 9.65 12.87 -22.84
CA GLY A 11 10.57 13.29 -21.77
C GLY A 11 10.01 14.38 -20.86
N THR A 12 8.76 14.80 -21.03
CA THR A 12 8.12 15.79 -20.17
C THR A 12 7.50 15.09 -18.95
N LEU A 13 7.82 15.59 -17.77
CA LEU A 13 7.16 15.15 -16.54
C LEU A 13 5.73 15.72 -16.52
N ARG A 14 4.72 14.93 -16.89
CA ARG A 14 3.33 15.32 -16.69
C ARG A 14 2.96 14.97 -15.25
N VAL A 15 2.74 15.98 -14.41
CA VAL A 15 2.05 15.78 -13.14
C VAL A 15 0.64 15.31 -13.50
N ALA A 16 0.34 14.05 -13.22
CA ALA A 16 -1.01 13.55 -13.38
C ALA A 16 -1.92 14.39 -12.47
N ASP A 17 -3.05 14.85 -13.02
CA ASP A 17 -4.02 15.61 -12.25
C ASP A 17 -4.45 14.77 -11.02
N PRO A 18 -4.14 15.21 -9.79
CA PRO A 18 -4.46 14.45 -8.58
C PRO A 18 -5.96 14.16 -8.45
N VAL A 19 -6.80 15.02 -9.04
CA VAL A 19 -8.26 14.84 -9.08
C VAL A 19 -8.61 13.67 -10.01
N ALA A 20 -8.01 13.63 -11.21
CA ALA A 20 -8.30 12.58 -12.19
C ALA A 20 -7.86 11.18 -11.73
N ILE A 21 -6.79 11.06 -10.93
CA ILE A 21 -6.42 9.77 -10.31
C ILE A 21 -7.38 9.41 -9.18
N GLY A 22 -7.76 10.37 -8.34
CA GLY A 22 -8.67 10.17 -7.21
C GLY A 22 -10.03 9.59 -7.63
N ASP A 23 -10.57 10.04 -8.76
CA ASP A 23 -11.87 9.62 -9.27
C ASP A 23 -11.91 8.12 -9.64
N ARG A 24 -10.77 7.56 -10.04
CA ARG A 24 -10.67 6.16 -10.49
C ARG A 24 -10.36 5.18 -9.37
N ILE A 25 -10.08 5.64 -8.16
CA ILE A 25 -9.82 4.77 -6.99
C ILE A 25 -11.00 3.80 -6.76
N SER A 26 -12.22 4.26 -7.00
CA SER A 26 -13.44 3.46 -6.86
C SER A 26 -13.60 2.35 -7.92
N GLU A 27 -12.80 2.38 -8.99
CA GLU A 27 -12.77 1.37 -10.06
C GLU A 27 -11.94 0.14 -9.67
N ILE A 28 -11.12 0.21 -8.62
CA ILE A 28 -10.30 -0.91 -8.16
C ILE A 28 -11.23 -2.07 -7.73
N ARG A 29 -10.99 -3.25 -8.33
CA ARG A 29 -11.72 -4.51 -8.04
C ARG A 29 -10.85 -5.59 -7.42
N ALA A 30 -9.53 -5.44 -7.48
CA ALA A 30 -8.62 -6.39 -6.86
C ALA A 30 -8.75 -6.31 -5.33
N PRO A 31 -8.65 -7.44 -4.60
CA PRO A 31 -8.52 -7.40 -3.15
C PRO A 31 -7.36 -6.49 -2.77
N THR A 32 -7.64 -5.50 -1.91
CA THR A 32 -6.67 -4.45 -1.58
C THR A 32 -6.44 -4.37 -0.08
N LEU A 33 -5.17 -4.29 0.30
CA LEU A 33 -4.72 -4.00 1.66
C LEU A 33 -3.95 -2.68 1.65
N VAL A 34 -4.35 -1.73 2.47
CA VAL A 34 -3.64 -0.48 2.71
C VAL A 34 -2.97 -0.56 4.08
N ILE A 35 -1.65 -0.35 4.12
CA ILE A 35 -0.86 -0.38 5.36
C ILE A 35 -0.21 0.99 5.58
N ALA A 36 -0.26 1.49 6.81
CA ALA A 36 0.48 2.69 7.22
C ALA A 36 1.06 2.51 8.64
N GLY A 37 2.15 3.21 8.93
CA GLY A 37 2.63 3.36 10.30
C GLY A 37 1.80 4.41 11.05
N ASP A 38 1.42 4.14 12.30
CA ASP A 38 0.58 5.07 13.08
C ASP A 38 1.30 6.35 13.50
N SER A 39 2.63 6.33 13.46
CA SER A 39 3.54 7.38 13.88
C SER A 39 4.21 8.04 12.67
N ASP A 40 3.70 7.79 11.46
CA ASP A 40 4.20 8.40 10.22
C ASP A 40 3.86 9.90 10.17
N ILE A 41 4.91 10.73 10.27
CA ILE A 41 4.82 12.19 10.12
C ILE A 41 4.97 12.67 8.68
N LEU A 42 5.51 11.83 7.78
CA LEU A 42 5.74 12.17 6.38
C LEU A 42 4.46 11.99 5.56
N ILE A 43 3.79 10.85 5.74
CA ILE A 43 2.50 10.51 5.14
C ILE A 43 1.56 10.05 6.26
N PRO A 44 0.74 10.95 6.82
CA PRO A 44 -0.12 10.60 7.95
C PRO A 44 -1.01 9.38 7.65
N PRO A 45 -1.20 8.46 8.61
CA PRO A 45 -1.98 7.23 8.41
C PRO A 45 -3.44 7.48 7.99
N GLU A 46 -3.96 8.67 8.28
CA GLU A 46 -5.29 9.12 7.86
C GLU A 46 -5.45 9.12 6.33
N ASN A 47 -4.38 9.42 5.58
CA ASN A 47 -4.42 9.33 4.12
C ASN A 47 -4.68 7.89 3.67
N GLY A 48 -4.08 6.91 4.36
CA GLY A 48 -4.31 5.49 4.12
C GLY A 48 -5.73 5.05 4.48
N ARG A 49 -6.30 5.58 5.57
CA ARG A 49 -7.71 5.35 5.91
C ARG A 49 -8.65 5.86 4.83
N ILE A 50 -8.48 7.11 4.41
CA ILE A 50 -9.29 7.72 3.33
C ILE A 50 -9.17 6.92 2.03
N LEU A 51 -7.95 6.42 1.71
CA LEU A 51 -7.74 5.59 0.54
C LEU A 51 -8.51 4.26 0.64
N ALA A 52 -8.42 3.57 1.78
CA ALA A 52 -9.12 2.31 2.00
C ALA A 52 -10.65 2.49 1.96
N GLU A 53 -11.18 3.59 2.48
CA GLU A 53 -12.62 3.90 2.42
C GLU A 53 -13.12 4.09 0.98
N LYS A 54 -12.26 4.59 0.08
CA LYS A 54 -12.60 4.82 -1.32
C LYS A 54 -12.50 3.59 -2.21
N ILE A 55 -11.76 2.55 -1.79
CA ILE A 55 -11.58 1.32 -2.56
C ILE A 55 -12.60 0.28 -2.10
N PRO A 56 -13.51 -0.20 -2.97
CA PRO A 56 -14.50 -1.20 -2.59
C PRO A 56 -13.86 -2.48 -2.07
N GLY A 57 -14.14 -2.81 -0.81
CA GLY A 57 -13.64 -4.03 -0.17
C GLY A 57 -12.18 -3.98 0.27
N ALA A 58 -11.55 -2.81 0.29
CA ALA A 58 -10.21 -2.66 0.85
C ALA A 58 -10.19 -2.79 2.38
N GLU A 59 -9.06 -3.26 2.90
CA GLU A 59 -8.77 -3.30 4.33
C GLU A 59 -7.69 -2.28 4.66
N PHE A 60 -7.81 -1.63 5.83
CA PHE A 60 -6.76 -0.77 6.38
C PHE A 60 -6.09 -1.45 7.58
N ARG A 61 -4.76 -1.42 7.62
CA ARG A 61 -3.95 -1.86 8.77
C ARG A 61 -2.97 -0.77 9.18
N SER A 62 -2.99 -0.47 10.47
CA SER A 62 -2.01 0.43 11.10
C SER A 62 -0.95 -0.41 11.79
N ILE A 63 0.32 -0.10 11.56
CA ILE A 63 1.43 -0.70 12.32
C ILE A 63 1.73 0.22 13.50
N GLU A 64 1.49 -0.29 14.71
CA GLU A 64 1.64 0.46 15.96
C GLU A 64 3.10 0.86 16.19
N GLY A 65 3.33 2.12 16.57
CA GLY A 65 4.66 2.69 16.83
C GLY A 65 5.54 2.90 15.58
N ALA A 66 5.02 2.62 14.37
CA ALA A 66 5.83 2.66 13.16
C ALA A 66 5.72 4.02 12.43
N GLY A 67 6.86 4.49 11.90
CA GLY A 67 6.91 5.63 10.99
C GLY A 67 6.73 5.22 9.52
N HIS A 68 7.11 6.10 8.60
CA HIS A 68 6.93 5.89 7.16
C HIS A 68 7.51 4.57 6.64
N LEU A 69 8.72 4.24 7.06
CA LEU A 69 9.42 3.02 6.66
C LEU A 69 9.06 1.86 7.60
N PHE A 70 7.77 1.61 7.80
CA PHE A 70 7.25 0.57 8.70
C PHE A 70 7.72 -0.83 8.29
N TRP A 71 7.93 -1.09 7.00
CA TRP A 71 8.46 -2.37 6.50
C TRP A 71 9.93 -2.62 6.87
N ILE A 72 10.70 -1.58 7.19
CA ILE A 72 12.09 -1.71 7.65
C ILE A 72 12.14 -1.80 9.17
N SER A 73 11.37 -0.95 9.86
CA SER A 73 11.38 -0.85 11.32
C SER A 73 10.60 -1.97 12.02
N HIS A 74 9.51 -2.42 11.40
CA HIS A 74 8.57 -3.43 11.91
C HIS A 74 8.35 -4.53 10.84
N PRO A 75 9.43 -5.24 10.45
CA PRO A 75 9.39 -6.17 9.31
C PRO A 75 8.48 -7.38 9.59
N ASN A 76 8.41 -7.85 10.83
CA ASN A 76 7.60 -9.02 11.20
C ASN A 76 6.11 -8.67 11.17
N GLU A 77 5.73 -7.53 11.73
CA GLU A 77 4.37 -7.02 11.76
C GLU A 77 3.87 -6.74 10.34
N THR A 78 4.75 -6.15 9.51
CA THR A 78 4.47 -5.92 8.10
C THR A 78 4.29 -7.24 7.35
N TYR A 79 5.19 -8.21 7.57
CA TYR A 79 5.09 -9.55 6.97
C TYR A 79 3.77 -10.22 7.35
N SER A 80 3.43 -10.28 8.64
CA SER A 80 2.19 -10.87 9.13
C SER A 80 0.95 -10.18 8.58
N ALA A 81 0.96 -8.85 8.43
CA ALA A 81 -0.15 -8.12 7.84
C ALA A 81 -0.37 -8.51 6.36
N VAL A 82 0.73 -8.62 5.59
CA VAL A 82 0.68 -9.00 4.18
C VAL A 82 0.28 -10.46 4.01
N THR A 83 0.92 -11.40 4.71
CA THR A 83 0.62 -12.83 4.55
C THR A 83 -0.76 -13.18 5.06
N GLY A 84 -1.17 -12.66 6.22
CA GLY A 84 -2.52 -12.87 6.75
C GLY A 84 -3.60 -12.35 5.80
N PHE A 85 -3.36 -11.22 5.12
CA PHE A 85 -4.27 -10.74 4.10
C PHE A 85 -4.31 -11.69 2.89
N LEU A 86 -3.17 -12.10 2.34
CA LEU A 86 -3.11 -13.01 1.20
C LEU A 86 -3.80 -14.35 1.52
N GLU A 87 -3.55 -14.92 2.70
CA GLU A 87 -4.23 -16.12 3.19
C GLU A 87 -5.75 -15.91 3.25
N SER A 88 -6.22 -14.81 3.83
CA SER A 88 -7.65 -14.49 3.94
C SER A 88 -8.37 -14.36 2.59
N LYS A 89 -7.62 -14.04 1.52
CA LYS A 89 -8.14 -13.91 0.15
C LYS A 89 -7.86 -15.17 -0.70
N ASN A 90 -7.28 -16.21 -0.12
CA ASN A 90 -6.79 -17.40 -0.82
C ASN A 90 -5.82 -17.07 -1.97
N LEU A 91 -4.99 -16.04 -1.81
CA LEU A 91 -4.06 -15.52 -2.81
C LEU A 91 -2.61 -15.99 -2.59
N ILE A 92 -2.40 -17.09 -1.85
CA ILE A 92 -1.05 -17.57 -1.56
C ILE A 92 -0.38 -18.03 -2.86
N LEU A 93 0.70 -17.34 -3.23
CA LEU A 93 1.68 -17.86 -4.18
C LEU A 93 2.48 -18.92 -3.44
N HIS A 94 2.38 -20.18 -3.88
CA HIS A 94 3.31 -21.22 -3.44
C HIS A 94 4.72 -20.82 -3.86
N TYR A 95 5.50 -20.29 -2.93
CA TYR A 95 6.93 -20.13 -3.14
C TYR A 95 7.58 -21.51 -2.97
N PRO A 96 8.21 -22.10 -4.00
CA PRO A 96 8.98 -23.31 -3.81
C PRO A 96 10.12 -22.99 -2.85
N GLU A 97 10.26 -23.79 -1.78
CA GLU A 97 11.31 -23.63 -0.79
C GLU A 97 12.66 -23.51 -1.49
N HIS A 98 13.32 -22.37 -1.34
CA HIS A 98 14.73 -22.26 -1.63
C HIS A 98 15.44 -22.79 -0.40
N SER A 99 15.88 -24.05 -0.48
CA SER A 99 16.82 -24.63 0.47
C SER A 99 18.09 -23.78 0.44
N ILE A 100 18.27 -22.92 1.43
CA ILE A 100 19.56 -22.28 1.66
C ILE A 100 20.37 -23.28 2.48
N SER A 101 21.31 -23.94 1.80
CA SER A 101 22.42 -24.70 2.40
C SER A 101 23.38 -23.79 3.15
#